data_AF-A0A669QW71-F1
#
_entry.id   AF-A0A669QW71-F1
#
_cell.length_a   1.000
_cell.length_b   1.000
_cell.length_c   1.000
_cell.angle_alpha   90.00
_cell.angle_beta   90.00
_cell.angle_gamma   90.00
#
_symmetry.space_group_name_H-M   'P 1'
#
loop_
_entity.id
_entity.type
_entity.pdbx_description
1 polymer ?
#
loop_
_entity_poly.entity_id
_entity_poly.type
_entity_poly.pdbx_seq_one_letter_code
_entity_poly.pdbx_strand_id
1 'polypeptide(L)'
;MHDRPYTLCPGPEVTAAMTAVGAAVRRLCPHLALGVQVLCAANQQATAVALAAGLDFIRVEGFVFSHVADEGIINACAGNLLRYRKLIGAENIQIFADIKKKHSAHALTADISVAETASAAELFLADGVVLTGTATGLPADPGELREVQHAVKIPVLIGSGVTLENVKNYLDANALIIASSYNFVPLQTSISDITNCQVPSSTQGVIMMESFLPELTGP
;
A
#
# COMPACT_ATOMS: atom_id res chain seq x y z
N MET A 1 16.14 -7.99 -4.24
CA MET A 1 15.83 -6.55 -4.38
C MET A 1 16.97 -5.95 -5.18
N HIS A 2 16.83 -5.95 -6.50
CA HIS A 2 17.95 -5.80 -7.44
C HIS A 2 18.05 -4.39 -8.07
N ASP A 3 16.98 -3.59 -7.98
CA ASP A 3 16.92 -2.19 -8.46
C ASP A 3 17.55 -1.18 -7.48
N ARG A 4 18.67 -1.57 -6.84
CA ARG A 4 19.41 -0.69 -5.94
C ARG A 4 20.52 0.03 -6.72
N PRO A 5 20.70 1.35 -6.55
CA PRO A 5 19.92 2.24 -5.68
C PRO A 5 18.57 2.64 -6.31
N TYR A 6 17.56 2.88 -5.48
CA TYR A 6 16.25 3.35 -5.95
C TYR A 6 16.32 4.82 -6.37
N THR A 7 15.34 5.24 -7.16
CA THR A 7 15.29 6.61 -7.70
C THR A 7 13.90 7.22 -7.58
N LEU A 8 13.87 8.52 -7.30
CA LEU A 8 12.66 9.31 -7.45
C LEU A 8 12.35 9.47 -8.93
N CYS A 9 11.06 9.45 -9.29
CA CYS A 9 10.60 9.59 -10.66
C CYS A 9 11.15 8.48 -11.59
N PRO A 10 10.70 7.22 -11.41
CA PRO A 10 11.09 6.15 -12.32
C PRO A 10 10.71 6.47 -13.76
N GLY A 11 11.46 5.91 -14.72
CA GLY A 11 11.20 6.10 -16.13
C GLY A 11 9.90 5.43 -16.60
N PRO A 12 9.44 5.76 -17.82
CA PRO A 12 8.18 5.23 -18.35
C PRO A 12 8.17 3.70 -18.48
N GLU A 13 9.34 3.07 -18.59
CA GLU A 13 9.50 1.61 -18.64
C GLU A 13 8.93 0.91 -17.40
N VAL A 14 9.00 1.53 -16.21
CA VAL A 14 8.44 0.96 -14.98
C VAL A 14 6.92 0.93 -15.06
N THR A 15 6.29 2.05 -15.44
CA THR A 15 4.83 2.13 -15.64
C THR A 15 4.38 1.13 -16.70
N ALA A 16 5.11 1.02 -17.81
CA ALA A 16 4.78 0.10 -18.90
C ALA A 16 4.87 -1.37 -18.46
N ALA A 17 5.98 -1.77 -17.82
CA ALA A 17 6.19 -3.13 -17.35
C ALA A 17 5.19 -3.51 -16.26
N MET A 18 4.97 -2.63 -15.28
CA MET A 18 3.99 -2.87 -14.20
C MET A 18 2.56 -2.97 -14.74
N THR A 19 2.21 -2.21 -15.78
CA THR A 19 0.91 -2.34 -16.46
C THR A 19 0.77 -3.70 -17.13
N ALA A 20 1.79 -4.15 -17.86
CA ALA A 20 1.76 -5.46 -18.52
C ALA A 20 1.62 -6.61 -17.53
N VAL A 21 2.38 -6.56 -16.43
CA VAL A 21 2.35 -7.53 -15.34
C VAL A 21 1.00 -7.50 -14.61
N GLY A 22 0.54 -6.30 -14.20
CA GLY A 22 -0.75 -6.12 -13.53
C GLY A 22 -1.92 -6.63 -14.36
N ALA A 23 -1.93 -6.34 -15.66
CA ALA A 23 -2.97 -6.82 -16.56
C ALA A 23 -2.93 -8.35 -16.72
N ALA A 24 -1.74 -8.95 -16.74
CA ALA A 24 -1.60 -10.40 -16.76
C ALA A 24 -2.14 -11.06 -15.48
N VAL A 25 -1.84 -10.49 -14.31
CA VAL A 25 -2.36 -11.01 -13.04
C VAL A 25 -3.86 -10.79 -12.90
N ARG A 26 -4.41 -9.66 -13.35
CA ARG A 26 -5.86 -9.47 -13.41
C ARG A 26 -6.55 -10.54 -14.24
N ARG A 27 -5.99 -10.92 -15.41
CA ARG A 27 -6.56 -12.00 -16.24
C ARG A 27 -6.54 -13.36 -15.55
N LEU A 28 -5.49 -13.65 -14.77
CA LEU A 28 -5.37 -14.91 -14.03
C LEU A 28 -6.22 -14.93 -12.76
N CYS A 29 -6.46 -13.75 -12.17
CA CYS A 29 -7.16 -13.57 -10.90
C CYS A 29 -8.32 -12.55 -11.06
N PRO A 30 -9.34 -12.84 -11.89
CA PRO A 30 -10.40 -11.88 -12.23
C PRO A 30 -11.29 -11.52 -11.03
N HIS A 31 -11.34 -12.40 -10.03
CA HIS A 31 -12.16 -12.25 -8.84
C HIS A 31 -11.33 -11.98 -7.59
N LEU A 32 -10.09 -11.54 -7.67
CA LEU A 32 -9.35 -11.10 -6.48
C LEU A 32 -9.27 -9.59 -6.46
N ALA A 33 -9.32 -8.99 -5.27
CA ALA A 33 -8.94 -7.60 -5.11
C ALA A 33 -7.43 -7.47 -5.35
N LEU A 34 -7.06 -6.71 -6.37
CA LEU A 34 -5.68 -6.52 -6.79
C LEU A 34 -5.27 -5.07 -6.61
N GLY A 35 -4.07 -4.86 -6.10
CA GLY A 35 -3.49 -3.53 -5.99
C GLY A 35 -2.04 -3.50 -6.44
N VAL A 36 -1.56 -2.28 -6.66
CA VAL A 36 -0.19 -2.02 -7.08
C VAL A 36 0.45 -0.93 -6.22
N GLN A 37 1.76 -1.09 -5.99
CA GLN A 37 2.62 -0.05 -5.48
C GLN A 37 3.81 0.10 -6.43
N VAL A 38 4.14 1.33 -6.77
CA VAL A 38 5.39 1.67 -7.44
C VAL A 38 6.22 2.46 -6.43
N LEU A 39 7.40 1.93 -6.12
CA LEU A 39 8.25 2.42 -5.03
C LEU A 39 8.68 3.88 -5.22
N CYS A 40 9.22 4.47 -4.15
CA CYS A 40 9.77 5.83 -4.14
C CYS A 40 8.71 6.90 -4.44
N ALA A 41 7.52 6.72 -3.87
CA ALA A 41 6.37 7.62 -4.01
C ALA A 41 5.94 7.91 -5.46
N ALA A 42 6.14 6.95 -6.38
CA ALA A 42 5.64 7.01 -7.75
C ALA A 42 4.12 6.76 -7.83
N ASN A 43 3.36 7.49 -7.01
CA ASN A 43 1.94 7.26 -6.75
C ASN A 43 1.05 7.57 -7.98
N GLN A 44 1.44 8.56 -8.79
CA GLN A 44 0.73 8.85 -10.04
C GLN A 44 0.91 7.73 -11.05
N GLN A 45 2.13 7.20 -11.18
CA GLN A 45 2.44 6.03 -12.01
C GLN A 45 1.64 4.82 -11.52
N ALA A 46 1.60 4.55 -10.22
CA ALA A 46 0.79 3.49 -9.64
C ALA A 46 -0.70 3.65 -9.98
N THR A 47 -1.23 4.88 -9.93
CA THR A 47 -2.63 5.16 -10.31
C THR A 47 -2.89 4.85 -11.79
N ALA A 48 -1.98 5.26 -12.68
CA ALA A 48 -2.07 4.98 -14.11
C ALA A 48 -2.00 3.48 -14.42
N VAL A 49 -1.08 2.76 -13.76
CA VAL A 49 -0.95 1.30 -13.84
C VAL A 49 -2.26 0.65 -13.39
N ALA A 50 -2.79 1.03 -12.23
CA ALA A 50 -4.01 0.45 -11.68
C ALA A 50 -5.20 0.63 -12.63
N LEU A 51 -5.39 1.83 -13.17
CA LEU A 51 -6.44 2.10 -14.15
C LEU A 51 -6.27 1.24 -15.42
N ALA A 52 -5.08 1.26 -16.02
CA ALA A 52 -4.83 0.59 -17.30
C ALA A 52 -4.87 -0.94 -17.20
N ALA A 53 -4.46 -1.51 -16.06
CA ALA A 53 -4.49 -2.95 -15.80
C ALA A 53 -5.81 -3.45 -15.19
N GLY A 54 -6.75 -2.56 -14.86
CA GLY A 54 -8.02 -2.91 -14.21
C GLY A 54 -7.84 -3.41 -12.78
N LEU A 55 -6.92 -2.83 -12.03
CA LEU A 55 -6.71 -3.10 -10.60
C LEU A 55 -7.67 -2.25 -9.76
N ASP A 56 -7.79 -2.57 -8.47
CA ASP A 56 -8.83 -2.00 -7.59
C ASP A 56 -8.30 -0.89 -6.68
N PHE A 57 -7.00 -0.92 -6.36
CA PHE A 57 -6.40 0.03 -5.43
C PHE A 57 -4.91 0.24 -5.66
N ILE A 58 -4.40 1.32 -5.07
CA ILE A 58 -2.97 1.59 -4.94
C ILE A 58 -2.58 1.74 -3.47
N ARG A 59 -1.38 1.28 -3.14
CA ARG A 59 -0.72 1.65 -1.88
C ARG A 59 0.24 2.79 -2.16
N VAL A 60 0.13 3.87 -1.38
CA VAL A 60 0.86 5.10 -1.64
C VAL A 60 1.78 5.48 -0.50
N GLU A 61 2.93 6.04 -0.86
CA GLU A 61 3.93 6.53 0.07
C GLU A 61 3.94 8.05 0.07
N GLY A 62 4.13 8.68 1.24
CA GLY A 62 4.19 10.16 1.30
C GLY A 62 2.89 10.83 0.88
N PHE A 63 1.74 10.25 1.24
CA PHE A 63 0.44 10.83 0.92
C PHE A 63 0.24 12.16 1.66
N VAL A 64 0.50 12.15 2.97
CA VAL A 64 0.48 13.32 3.85
C VAL A 64 1.83 13.47 4.56
N PHE A 65 2.17 14.73 4.82
CA PHE A 65 3.45 15.18 5.40
C PHE A 65 4.71 14.77 4.63
N SER A 66 5.75 15.61 4.72
CA SER A 66 7.05 15.29 4.14
C SER A 66 7.90 14.47 5.12
N HIS A 67 8.73 13.58 4.59
CA HIS A 67 9.67 12.78 5.37
C HIS A 67 10.94 12.52 4.56
N VAL A 68 12.00 12.09 5.23
CA VAL A 68 13.28 11.77 4.56
C VAL A 68 13.37 10.26 4.39
N ALA A 69 13.30 9.77 3.15
CA ALA A 69 13.52 8.37 2.81
C ALA A 69 14.97 8.15 2.32
N ASP A 70 15.31 6.89 2.00
CA ASP A 70 16.62 6.52 1.45
C ASP A 70 16.95 7.29 0.15
N GLU A 71 15.94 7.69 -0.61
CA GLU A 71 16.03 8.44 -1.86
C GLU A 71 16.05 9.97 -1.67
N GLY A 72 15.88 10.46 -0.44
CA GLY A 72 15.84 11.88 -0.09
C GLY A 72 14.49 12.34 0.45
N ILE A 73 14.21 13.65 0.35
CA ILE A 73 12.95 14.22 0.87
C ILE A 73 11.79 13.81 -0.04
N ILE A 74 10.84 13.06 0.52
CA ILE A 74 9.55 12.77 -0.09
C ILE A 74 8.56 13.83 0.38
N ASN A 75 7.95 14.56 -0.57
CA ASN A 75 6.93 15.55 -0.26
C ASN A 75 5.53 14.98 -0.34
N ALA A 76 4.65 15.45 0.54
CA ALA A 76 3.24 15.08 0.56
C ALA A 76 2.57 15.27 -0.82
N CYS A 77 1.85 14.26 -1.30
CA CYS A 77 1.30 14.28 -2.66
C CYS A 77 -0.23 14.27 -2.76
N ALA A 78 -0.99 14.15 -1.66
CA ALA A 78 -2.43 13.90 -1.68
C ALA A 78 -3.22 14.81 -2.65
N GLY A 79 -3.01 16.13 -2.57
CA GLY A 79 -3.71 17.07 -3.44
C GLY A 79 -3.40 16.89 -4.93
N ASN A 80 -2.14 16.64 -5.29
CA ASN A 80 -1.75 16.43 -6.69
C ASN A 80 -2.21 15.06 -7.18
N LEU A 81 -2.15 14.04 -6.32
CA LEU A 81 -2.56 12.68 -6.62
C LEU A 81 -4.07 12.60 -6.89
N LEU A 82 -4.91 13.17 -6.04
CA LEU A 82 -6.37 13.13 -6.22
C LEU A 82 -6.84 13.89 -7.46
N ARG A 83 -6.21 15.02 -7.79
CA ARG A 83 -6.48 15.74 -9.05
C ARG A 83 -6.08 14.92 -10.26
N TYR A 84 -4.93 14.26 -10.19
CA TYR A 84 -4.48 13.36 -11.24
C TYR A 84 -5.41 12.15 -11.40
N ARG A 85 -5.80 11.49 -10.30
CA ARG A 85 -6.78 10.40 -10.27
C ARG A 85 -8.07 10.79 -11.00
N LYS A 86 -8.60 11.98 -10.69
CA LYS A 86 -9.78 12.52 -11.39
C LYS A 86 -9.53 12.83 -12.86
N LEU A 87 -8.39 13.46 -13.18
CA LEU A 87 -8.02 13.85 -14.54
C LEU A 87 -8.02 12.65 -15.51
N ILE A 88 -7.53 11.49 -15.06
CA ILE A 88 -7.46 10.28 -15.88
C ILE A 88 -8.70 9.38 -15.79
N GLY A 89 -9.73 9.78 -15.02
CA GLY A 89 -10.94 8.98 -14.82
C GLY A 89 -10.75 7.75 -13.91
N ALA A 90 -9.75 7.77 -13.03
CA ALA A 90 -9.43 6.67 -12.10
C ALA A 90 -10.09 6.83 -10.72
N GLU A 91 -11.23 7.52 -10.62
CA GLU A 91 -11.91 7.78 -9.33
C GLU A 91 -12.38 6.49 -8.63
N ASN A 92 -12.49 5.38 -9.36
CA ASN A 92 -12.77 4.05 -8.83
C ASN A 92 -11.55 3.35 -8.19
N ILE A 93 -10.33 3.87 -8.35
CA ILE A 93 -9.11 3.31 -7.77
C ILE A 93 -8.96 3.82 -6.34
N GLN A 94 -9.03 2.91 -5.38
CA GLN A 94 -8.88 3.23 -3.96
C GLN A 94 -7.42 3.55 -3.60
N ILE A 95 -7.21 4.43 -2.62
CA ILE A 95 -5.89 4.86 -2.16
C ILE A 95 -5.70 4.45 -0.69
N PHE A 96 -4.80 3.50 -0.46
CA PHE A 96 -4.35 3.10 0.87
C PHE A 96 -3.02 3.76 1.19
N ALA A 97 -3.03 4.69 2.15
CA ALA A 97 -1.88 5.53 2.46
C ALA A 97 -1.00 4.95 3.57
N ASP A 98 0.28 4.76 3.29
CA ASP A 98 1.27 4.46 4.34
C ASP A 98 1.37 5.64 5.32
N ILE A 99 1.24 5.33 6.62
CA ILE A 99 1.48 6.28 7.71
C ILE A 99 2.79 5.92 8.41
N LYS A 100 3.61 6.94 8.69
CA LYS A 100 4.95 6.81 9.32
C LYS A 100 5.76 5.62 8.81
N LYS A 101 5.92 5.54 7.48
CA LYS A 101 6.61 4.45 6.77
C LYS A 101 7.96 4.06 7.40
N LYS A 102 8.22 2.75 7.46
CA LYS A 102 9.42 2.05 7.97
C LYS A 102 10.79 2.38 7.35
N HIS A 103 10.82 2.99 6.16
CA HIS A 103 12.07 3.33 5.45
C HIS A 103 12.26 4.84 5.35
N SER A 104 11.71 5.55 6.34
CA SER A 104 11.68 7.00 6.35
C SER A 104 11.97 7.53 7.76
N ALA A 105 12.80 8.56 7.83
CA ALA A 105 12.97 9.37 9.01
C ALA A 105 11.90 10.46 9.06
N HIS A 106 11.21 10.55 10.20
CA HIS A 106 10.11 11.49 10.45
C HIS A 106 10.54 12.63 11.38
N ALA A 107 11.82 13.05 11.32
CA ALA A 107 12.35 14.09 12.22
C ALA A 107 11.70 15.47 12.00
N LEU A 108 11.35 15.79 10.75
CA LEU A 108 10.64 17.04 10.40
C LEU A 108 9.22 17.11 10.94
N THR A 109 8.65 15.96 11.29
CA THR A 109 7.26 15.76 11.71
C THR A 109 7.21 15.01 13.03
N ALA A 110 8.27 15.13 13.84
CA ALA A 110 8.44 14.39 15.08
C ALA A 110 7.41 14.80 16.16
N ASP A 111 6.86 16.00 16.03
CA ASP A 111 5.78 16.55 16.84
C ASP A 111 4.40 15.97 16.48
N ILE A 112 4.27 15.30 15.34
CA ILE A 112 3.01 14.71 14.87
C ILE A 112 3.02 13.21 15.21
N SER A 113 2.02 12.75 15.96
CA SER A 113 1.84 11.34 16.32
C SER A 113 1.40 10.47 15.12
N VAL A 114 1.43 9.14 15.27
CA VAL A 114 0.92 8.22 14.23
C VAL A 114 -0.59 8.38 14.03
N ALA A 115 -1.33 8.59 15.12
CA ALA A 115 -2.76 8.85 15.12
C ALA A 115 -3.09 10.16 14.37
N GLU A 116 -2.39 11.26 14.66
CA GLU A 116 -2.57 12.53 13.94
C GLU A 116 -2.19 12.42 12.46
N THR A 117 -1.17 11.62 12.14
CA THR A 117 -0.81 11.31 10.74
C THR A 117 -1.96 10.59 10.03
N ALA A 118 -2.60 9.63 10.70
CA ALA A 118 -3.75 8.92 10.16
C ALA A 118 -4.97 9.83 9.99
N SER A 119 -5.31 10.66 10.98
CA SER A 119 -6.40 11.64 10.87
C SER A 119 -6.16 12.64 9.75
N ALA A 120 -4.91 13.05 9.52
CA ALA A 120 -4.56 13.88 8.37
C ALA A 120 -4.76 13.15 7.04
N ALA A 121 -4.38 11.87 6.95
CA ALA A 121 -4.61 11.08 5.74
C ALA A 121 -6.12 10.94 5.43
N GLU A 122 -6.95 10.68 6.45
CA GLU A 122 -8.42 10.65 6.32
C GLU A 122 -8.98 12.02 5.88
N LEU A 123 -8.53 13.11 6.52
CA LEU A 123 -8.94 14.47 6.15
C LEU A 123 -8.59 14.80 4.68
N PHE A 124 -7.48 14.25 4.19
CA PHE A 124 -7.01 14.38 2.81
C PHE A 124 -7.58 13.30 1.87
N LEU A 125 -8.65 12.62 2.28
CA LEU A 125 -9.45 11.70 1.47
C LEU A 125 -8.70 10.44 1.03
N ALA A 126 -7.84 9.89 1.89
CA ALA A 126 -7.40 8.50 1.75
C ALA A 126 -8.60 7.56 1.94
N ASP A 127 -8.64 6.47 1.17
CA ASP A 127 -9.68 5.44 1.28
C ASP A 127 -9.36 4.45 2.43
N GLY A 128 -8.11 4.40 2.88
CA GLY A 128 -7.66 3.68 4.07
C GLY A 128 -6.21 4.03 4.42
N VAL A 129 -5.75 3.59 5.59
CA VAL A 129 -4.37 3.78 6.04
C VAL A 129 -3.66 2.45 6.27
N VAL A 130 -2.36 2.43 6.02
CA VAL A 130 -1.49 1.28 6.23
C VAL A 130 -0.47 1.63 7.31
N LEU A 131 -0.60 1.00 8.47
CA LEU A 131 0.36 1.08 9.56
C LEU A 131 1.46 0.06 9.35
N THR A 132 2.72 0.49 9.34
CA THR A 132 3.87 -0.41 9.19
C THR A 132 4.75 -0.40 10.42
N GLY A 133 5.53 -1.46 10.65
CA GLY A 133 6.62 -1.43 11.65
C GLY A 133 7.68 -0.37 11.35
N THR A 134 8.63 -0.16 12.26
CA THR A 134 9.62 0.92 12.14
C THR A 134 10.78 0.60 11.17
N ALA A 135 10.98 -0.67 10.83
CA ALA A 135 11.92 -1.12 9.82
C ALA A 135 11.45 -2.46 9.19
N THR A 136 12.07 -2.88 8.09
CA THR A 136 11.78 -4.20 7.51
C THR A 136 12.13 -5.32 8.48
N GLY A 137 11.19 -6.24 8.70
CA GLY A 137 11.31 -7.34 9.66
C GLY A 137 10.93 -6.98 11.09
N LEU A 138 10.69 -5.69 11.38
CA LEU A 138 10.14 -5.27 12.67
C LEU A 138 8.60 -5.21 12.60
N PRO A 139 7.90 -5.79 13.58
CA PRO A 139 6.44 -5.72 13.65
C PRO A 139 5.94 -4.29 13.90
N ALA A 140 4.73 -3.97 13.43
CA ALA A 140 4.00 -2.77 13.85
C ALA A 140 3.66 -2.84 15.35
N ASP A 141 3.65 -1.72 16.06
CA ASP A 141 3.24 -1.72 17.46
C ASP A 141 1.71 -1.94 17.56
N PRO A 142 1.23 -3.00 18.24
CA PRO A 142 -0.21 -3.19 18.47
C PRO A 142 -0.86 -2.05 19.26
N GLY A 143 -0.08 -1.28 20.02
CA GLY A 143 -0.53 -0.03 20.65
C GLY A 143 -0.90 1.03 19.62
N GLU A 144 -0.02 1.28 18.65
CA GLU A 144 -0.25 2.21 17.56
C GLU A 144 -1.46 1.82 16.70
N LEU A 145 -1.69 0.51 16.48
CA LEU A 145 -2.91 0.04 15.79
C LEU A 145 -4.17 0.56 16.48
N ARG A 146 -4.27 0.39 17.80
CA ARG A 146 -5.43 0.88 18.57
C ARG A 146 -5.53 2.39 18.50
N GLU A 147 -4.43 3.11 18.64
CA GLU A 147 -4.43 4.58 18.57
C GLU A 147 -4.96 5.08 17.22
N VAL A 148 -4.48 4.49 16.12
CA VAL A 148 -4.91 4.84 14.76
C VAL A 148 -6.39 4.50 14.56
N GLN A 149 -6.86 3.34 15.01
CA GLN A 149 -8.27 2.95 14.89
C GLN A 149 -9.23 3.86 15.66
N HIS A 150 -8.80 4.45 16.78
CA HIS A 150 -9.60 5.45 17.48
C HIS A 150 -9.58 6.82 16.79
N ALA A 151 -8.54 7.11 16.00
CA ALA A 151 -8.32 8.40 15.39
C ALA A 151 -9.00 8.58 14.03
N VAL A 152 -9.37 7.49 13.35
CA VAL A 152 -9.98 7.51 12.01
C VAL A 152 -11.19 6.61 11.88
N LYS A 153 -12.05 6.87 10.88
CA LYS A 153 -13.20 6.01 10.53
C LYS A 153 -12.94 5.15 9.29
N ILE A 154 -11.93 5.49 8.50
CA ILE A 154 -11.49 4.71 7.34
C ILE A 154 -10.76 3.42 7.77
N PRO A 155 -10.74 2.38 6.92
CA PRO A 155 -10.03 1.12 7.20
C PRO A 155 -8.56 1.30 7.59
N VAL A 156 -8.13 0.56 8.61
CA VAL A 156 -6.75 0.51 9.10
C VAL A 156 -6.16 -0.87 8.78
N LEU A 157 -5.11 -0.89 7.97
CA LEU A 157 -4.41 -2.09 7.54
C LEU A 157 -3.06 -2.17 8.25
N ILE A 158 -2.58 -3.39 8.50
CA ILE A 158 -1.18 -3.61 8.90
C ILE A 158 -0.35 -3.98 7.68
N GLY A 159 0.72 -3.23 7.44
CA GLY A 159 1.69 -3.50 6.39
C GLY A 159 3.02 -4.00 6.93
N SER A 160 3.53 -5.11 6.38
CA SER A 160 4.86 -5.66 6.68
C SER A 160 5.06 -6.12 8.13
N GLY A 161 5.90 -7.14 8.35
CA GLY A 161 6.30 -7.57 9.70
C GLY A 161 5.28 -8.47 10.42
N VAL A 162 4.15 -8.80 9.78
CA VAL A 162 3.21 -9.81 10.27
C VAL A 162 3.75 -11.22 9.99
N THR A 163 3.76 -12.06 11.02
CA THR A 163 4.18 -13.47 11.01
C THR A 163 3.10 -14.34 11.67
N LEU A 164 3.14 -15.66 11.50
CA LEU A 164 2.18 -16.58 12.13
C LEU A 164 2.21 -16.46 13.66
N GLU A 165 3.38 -16.17 14.22
CA GLU A 165 3.59 -16.05 15.66
C GLU A 165 2.95 -14.77 16.23
N ASN A 166 2.89 -13.70 15.43
CA ASN A 166 2.44 -12.38 15.88
C ASN A 166 1.07 -11.95 15.30
N VAL A 167 0.49 -12.68 14.33
CA VAL A 167 -0.77 -12.32 13.65
C VAL A 167 -1.92 -12.05 14.62
N LYS A 168 -1.95 -12.76 15.75
CA LYS A 168 -2.94 -12.58 16.82
C LYS A 168 -2.97 -11.17 17.40
N ASN A 169 -1.86 -10.43 17.29
CA ASN A 169 -1.75 -9.06 17.79
C ASN A 169 -2.42 -8.03 16.87
N TYR A 170 -2.82 -8.45 15.66
CA TYR A 170 -3.34 -7.58 14.61
C TYR A 170 -4.73 -8.01 14.10
N LEU A 171 -5.42 -8.90 14.83
CA LEU A 171 -6.75 -9.40 14.42
C LEU A 171 -7.82 -8.31 14.38
N ASP A 172 -7.61 -7.21 15.10
CA ASP A 172 -8.51 -6.07 15.09
C ASP A 172 -8.36 -5.20 13.83
N ALA A 173 -7.27 -5.36 13.06
CA ALA A 173 -7.06 -4.61 11.81
C ALA A 173 -8.03 -5.06 10.72
N ASN A 174 -8.37 -4.14 9.81
CA ASN A 174 -9.30 -4.43 8.71
C ASN A 174 -8.71 -5.37 7.65
N ALA A 175 -7.40 -5.30 7.43
CA ALA A 175 -6.68 -6.24 6.57
C ALA A 175 -5.17 -6.25 6.89
N LEU A 176 -4.50 -7.31 6.45
CA LEU A 176 -3.07 -7.54 6.64
C LEU A 176 -2.38 -7.67 5.28
N ILE A 177 -1.30 -6.92 5.08
CA ILE A 177 -0.42 -7.03 3.90
C ILE A 177 0.82 -7.81 4.32
N ILE A 178 0.94 -9.04 3.81
CA ILE A 178 1.99 -9.98 4.18
C ILE A 178 2.90 -10.23 2.96
N ALA A 179 4.17 -9.80 3.06
CA ALA A 179 5.21 -10.09 2.08
C ALA A 179 6.14 -11.18 2.64
N SER A 180 6.06 -12.39 2.05
CA SER A 180 6.85 -13.61 2.24
C SER A 180 7.66 -13.82 3.54
N SER A 181 7.19 -14.78 4.35
CA SER A 181 8.01 -15.78 5.07
C SER A 181 7.57 -17.23 4.81
N TYR A 182 6.70 -17.48 3.83
CA TYR A 182 6.09 -18.80 3.62
C TYR A 182 6.46 -19.44 2.28
N ASN A 183 7.25 -20.51 2.36
CA ASN A 183 6.96 -21.69 1.55
C ASN A 183 5.62 -22.24 2.07
N PHE A 184 4.54 -22.05 1.31
CA PHE A 184 3.21 -22.61 1.56
C PHE A 184 2.56 -22.27 2.93
N VAL A 185 1.75 -21.22 2.96
CA VAL A 185 0.54 -21.24 3.81
C VAL A 185 -0.56 -21.85 2.96
N PRO A 186 -1.24 -22.93 3.39
CA PRO A 186 -2.48 -23.33 2.75
C PRO A 186 -3.43 -22.14 2.84
N LEU A 187 -4.01 -21.71 1.71
CA LEU A 187 -5.09 -20.71 1.65
C LEU A 187 -6.29 -21.20 2.49
N GLN A 188 -6.22 -21.03 3.81
CA GLN A 188 -7.26 -21.30 4.79
C GLN A 188 -7.23 -20.22 5.87
N THR A 189 -7.34 -18.95 5.47
CA THR A 189 -7.80 -17.90 6.39
C THR A 189 -8.84 -17.07 5.64
N SER A 190 -10.09 -17.48 5.85
CA SER A 190 -11.30 -16.76 5.50
C SER A 190 -11.31 -15.42 6.23
N ILE A 191 -11.48 -14.33 5.49
CA ILE A 191 -11.92 -13.04 6.04
C ILE A 191 -13.44 -13.03 5.88
N SER A 192 -14.15 -13.28 6.98
CA SER A 192 -15.54 -12.90 7.14
C SER A 192 -15.56 -11.51 7.79
N ASP A 193 -16.26 -10.58 7.15
CA ASP A 193 -16.56 -9.20 7.59
C ASP A 193 -15.70 -8.08 6.99
N ILE A 194 -15.87 -7.91 5.67
CA ILE A 194 -15.62 -6.67 4.89
C ILE A 194 -16.96 -5.90 4.73
N THR A 195 -17.85 -5.95 5.72
CA THR A 195 -19.25 -5.49 5.57
C THR A 195 -19.46 -3.98 5.49
N ASN A 196 -18.41 -3.15 5.67
CA ASN A 196 -18.42 -1.71 5.35
C ASN A 196 -17.76 -1.36 4.00
N CYS A 197 -17.33 -2.34 3.22
CA CYS A 197 -16.88 -2.20 1.82
C CYS A 197 -17.77 -3.11 0.94
N GLN A 198 -18.80 -2.56 0.31
CA GLN A 198 -19.70 -3.36 -0.53
C GLN A 198 -19.02 -3.83 -1.83
N VAL A 199 -18.68 -5.12 -1.94
CA VAL A 199 -18.57 -5.85 -3.22
C VAL A 199 -19.17 -7.25 -3.07
N PRO A 200 -20.06 -7.72 -3.97
CA PRO A 200 -20.75 -8.99 -3.80
C PRO A 200 -19.95 -10.21 -4.28
N SER A 201 -20.17 -11.29 -3.52
CA SER A 201 -20.02 -12.73 -3.81
C SER A 201 -18.62 -13.35 -3.99
N SER A 202 -18.30 -14.17 -2.99
CA SER A 202 -17.49 -15.39 -2.99
C SER A 202 -16.02 -15.29 -3.42
N THR A 203 -15.15 -15.32 -2.40
CA THR A 203 -13.74 -15.78 -2.45
C THR A 203 -12.71 -14.74 -2.90
N GLN A 204 -12.22 -13.86 -2.00
CA GLN A 204 -11.10 -12.96 -2.36
C GLN A 204 -10.05 -12.81 -1.24
N GLY A 205 -8.82 -13.26 -1.50
CA GLY A 205 -7.62 -12.81 -0.81
C GLY A 205 -7.00 -11.61 -1.56
N VAL A 206 -6.32 -10.72 -0.83
CA VAL A 206 -5.67 -9.52 -1.38
C VAL A 206 -4.28 -9.90 -1.90
N ILE A 207 -4.03 -9.70 -3.19
CA ILE A 207 -2.68 -9.80 -3.76
C ILE A 207 -2.21 -8.38 -4.09
N MET A 208 -1.18 -7.92 -3.39
CA MET A 208 -0.44 -6.72 -3.77
C MET A 208 0.74 -7.09 -4.65
N MET A 209 0.82 -6.46 -5.81
CA MET A 209 2.01 -6.53 -6.65
C MET A 209 2.96 -5.41 -6.24
N GLU A 210 3.99 -5.75 -5.46
CA GLU A 210 5.19 -4.92 -5.36
C GLU A 210 6.07 -5.19 -6.59
N SER A 211 6.62 -4.15 -7.20
CA SER A 211 7.50 -4.28 -8.35
C SER A 211 8.74 -5.12 -8.02
N PHE A 212 8.86 -6.28 -8.65
CA PHE A 212 10.12 -6.96 -8.90
C PHE A 212 10.23 -7.09 -10.41
N LEU A 213 11.06 -6.26 -11.05
CA LEU A 213 11.42 -6.46 -12.46
C LEU A 213 12.37 -7.68 -12.52
N PRO A 214 11.99 -8.79 -13.16
CA PRO A 214 12.94 -9.82 -13.56
C PRO A 214 13.64 -9.33 -14.84
N GLU A 215 14.94 -9.54 -14.94
CA GLU A 215 15.67 -9.36 -16.20
C GLU A 215 14.98 -10.13 -17.34
N LEU A 216 14.55 -9.41 -18.38
CA LEU A 216 14.28 -9.94 -19.73
C LEU A 216 15.60 -10.07 -20.50
N THR A 217 16.64 -10.63 -19.89
CA THR A 217 17.87 -11.00 -20.59
C THR A 217 18.07 -12.50 -20.46
N GLY A 218 17.77 -13.20 -21.56
CA GLY A 218 18.14 -14.59 -21.77
C GLY A 218 19.66 -14.78 -21.82
N PRO A 219 20.09 -16.05 -21.95
CA PRO A 219 21.23 -16.68 -21.27
C PRO A 219 22.62 -16.11 -21.58
#